data_AF-A0A7Z0LKT3-F1
#
_entry.id   AF-A0A7Z0LKT3-F1
#
_cell.length_a   1.000
_cell.length_b   1.000
_cell.length_c   1.000
_cell.angle_alpha   90.00
_cell.angle_beta   90.00
_cell.angle_gamma   90.00
#
_symmetry.space_group_name_H-M   'P 1'
#
loop_
_entity.id
_entity.type
_entity.pdbx_description
1 polymer ?
#
loop_
_entity_poly.entity_id
_entity_poly.type
_entity_poly.pdbx_seq_one_letter_code
_entity_poly.pdbx_strand_id
1 'polypeptide(L)'
;MTKTKTKTKTKITTTALAHAAETGASLGHLSPPQAWAAHRLSMPPSALSDPLPGHLVTILDNIDRAERRRFADACPDPDTMIQAAYDEQHPAYLRLAIQEKLAEGMRSCFPDLKPKGVDSQGNRVYLVDDLAKALGTTEDELAMLAAQRGMQNTINDSDVTPIH
;
A
#
# COMPACT_ATOMS: atom_id res chain seq x y z
N MET A 1 -23.31 24.20 -31.49
CA MET A 1 -23.73 22.89 -30.96
C MET A 1 -22.60 22.33 -30.09
N THR A 2 -22.63 22.62 -28.80
CA THR A 2 -21.63 22.13 -27.83
C THR A 2 -21.99 20.71 -27.43
N LYS A 3 -21.16 19.74 -27.84
CA LYS A 3 -21.29 18.33 -27.43
C LYS A 3 -20.89 18.22 -25.96
N THR A 4 -21.87 18.13 -25.07
CA THR A 4 -21.68 17.70 -23.68
C THR A 4 -21.23 16.25 -23.68
N LYS A 5 -19.94 16.01 -23.38
CA LYS A 5 -19.42 14.67 -23.11
C LYS A 5 -20.06 14.17 -21.83
N THR A 6 -20.97 13.21 -21.94
CA THR A 6 -21.57 12.50 -20.81
C THR A 6 -20.47 11.74 -20.08
N LYS A 7 -20.05 12.21 -18.90
CA LYS A 7 -19.18 11.45 -17.99
C LYS A 7 -19.91 10.15 -17.65
N THR A 8 -19.38 9.01 -18.07
CA THR A 8 -19.86 7.69 -17.69
C THR A 8 -19.83 7.60 -16.15
N LYS A 9 -20.99 7.55 -15.49
CA LYS A 9 -21.08 7.30 -14.05
C LYS A 9 -20.55 5.89 -13.78
N THR A 10 -19.34 5.77 -13.23
CA THR A 10 -18.83 4.49 -12.73
C THR A 10 -19.77 3.99 -11.65
N LYS A 11 -20.47 2.88 -11.90
CA LYS A 11 -21.40 2.28 -10.94
C LYS A 11 -20.58 1.71 -9.78
N ILE A 12 -20.76 2.27 -8.58
CA ILE A 12 -20.16 1.74 -7.37
C ILE A 12 -20.82 0.39 -7.06
N THR A 13 -20.01 -0.65 -6.86
CA THR A 13 -20.44 -1.99 -6.43
C THR A 13 -19.68 -2.37 -5.16
N THR A 14 -20.18 -3.35 -4.41
CA THR A 14 -19.49 -3.86 -3.22
C THR A 14 -18.10 -4.41 -3.56
N THR A 15 -17.98 -5.09 -4.70
CA THR A 15 -16.70 -5.61 -5.20
C THR A 15 -15.72 -4.50 -5.57
N ALA A 16 -16.21 -3.43 -6.21
CA ALA A 16 -15.36 -2.29 -6.55
C ALA A 16 -14.93 -1.51 -5.30
N LEU A 17 -15.78 -1.42 -4.27
CA LEU A 17 -15.43 -0.83 -2.97
C LEU A 17 -14.35 -1.64 -2.24
N ALA A 18 -14.50 -2.96 -2.20
CA ALA A 18 -13.49 -3.84 -1.60
C ALA A 18 -12.14 -3.65 -2.32
N HIS A 19 -12.14 -3.74 -3.65
CA HIS A 19 -10.93 -3.54 -4.44
C HIS A 19 -10.30 -2.16 -4.22
N ALA A 20 -11.09 -1.09 -4.19
CA ALA A 20 -10.60 0.26 -3.94
C ALA A 20 -10.02 0.41 -2.52
N ALA A 21 -10.64 -0.22 -1.52
CA ALA A 21 -10.16 -0.23 -0.14
C ALA A 21 -8.84 -1.00 0.01
N GLU A 22 -8.70 -2.14 -0.67
CA GLU A 22 -7.50 -2.98 -0.67
C GLU A 22 -6.33 -2.33 -1.41
N THR A 23 -6.61 -1.64 -2.51
CA THR A 23 -5.58 -0.99 -3.36
C THR A 23 -5.30 0.47 -3.00
N GLY A 24 -6.04 1.04 -2.03
CA GLY A 24 -5.94 2.46 -1.70
C GLY A 24 -6.33 3.38 -2.88
N ALA A 25 -7.18 2.91 -3.79
CA ALA A 25 -7.58 3.64 -4.99
C ALA A 25 -8.86 4.48 -4.76
N SER A 26 -9.02 5.53 -5.57
CA SER A 26 -10.29 6.26 -5.65
C SER A 26 -11.34 5.43 -6.40
N LEU A 27 -12.63 5.62 -6.07
CA LEU A 27 -13.72 4.93 -6.77
C LEU A 27 -14.85 5.89 -7.14
N GLY A 28 -14.99 6.16 -8.44
CA GLY A 28 -16.01 7.09 -8.94
C GLY A 28 -15.77 8.50 -8.43
N HIS A 29 -16.61 8.95 -7.49
CA HIS A 29 -16.49 10.25 -6.82
C HIS A 29 -15.90 10.13 -5.39
N LEU A 30 -15.65 8.92 -4.90
CA LEU A 30 -15.08 8.67 -3.58
C LEU A 30 -13.56 8.82 -3.62
N SER A 31 -13.00 9.58 -2.68
CA SER A 31 -11.56 9.58 -2.42
C SER A 31 -11.13 8.23 -1.84
N PRO A 32 -9.83 7.87 -1.87
CA PRO A 32 -9.36 6.62 -1.27
C PRO A 32 -9.75 6.43 0.21
N PRO A 33 -9.64 7.46 1.08
CA PRO A 33 -10.12 7.33 2.46
C PRO A 33 -11.63 7.07 2.55
N GLN A 34 -12.42 7.72 1.71
CA GLN A 34 -13.87 7.53 1.68
C GLN A 34 -14.26 6.14 1.17
N ALA A 35 -13.59 5.63 0.14
CA ALA A 35 -13.81 4.28 -0.37
C ALA A 35 -13.46 3.22 0.69
N TRP A 36 -12.32 3.38 1.36
CA TRP A 36 -11.90 2.50 2.45
C TRP A 36 -12.89 2.55 3.62
N ALA A 37 -13.27 3.73 4.10
CA ALA A 37 -14.20 3.88 5.21
C ALA A 37 -15.60 3.33 4.88
N ALA A 38 -16.08 3.56 3.65
CA ALA A 38 -17.34 3.01 3.18
C ALA A 38 -17.32 1.47 3.11
N HIS A 39 -16.22 0.88 2.64
CA HIS A 39 -16.02 -0.57 2.65
C HIS A 39 -15.97 -1.10 4.10
N ARG A 40 -15.21 -0.44 4.98
CA ARG A 40 -15.07 -0.84 6.39
C ARG A 40 -16.41 -0.85 7.14
N LEU A 41 -17.28 0.11 6.83
CA LEU A 41 -18.64 0.19 7.37
C LEU A 41 -19.64 -0.73 6.65
N SER A 42 -19.22 -1.51 5.64
CA SER A 42 -20.10 -2.33 4.80
C SER A 42 -21.28 -1.53 4.21
N MET A 43 -21.02 -0.29 3.80
CA MET A 43 -22.06 0.58 3.27
C MET A 43 -22.64 0.03 1.95
N PRO A 44 -23.97 0.02 1.79
CA PRO A 44 -24.57 -0.41 0.54
C PRO A 44 -24.25 0.61 -0.57
N PRO A 45 -23.93 0.17 -1.80
CA PRO A 45 -23.62 1.09 -2.89
C PRO A 45 -24.75 2.09 -3.21
N SER A 46 -26.00 1.75 -2.90
CA SER A 46 -27.15 2.64 -3.05
C SER A 46 -27.11 3.87 -2.13
N ALA A 47 -26.38 3.80 -1.01
CA ALA A 47 -26.20 4.93 -0.09
C ALA A 47 -25.08 5.90 -0.54
N LEU A 48 -24.22 5.47 -1.47
CA LEU A 48 -23.07 6.23 -1.97
C LEU A 48 -23.47 7.02 -3.22
N SER A 49 -24.44 7.92 -3.05
CA SER A 49 -24.91 8.79 -4.14
C SER A 49 -23.85 9.81 -4.56
N ASP A 50 -23.95 10.27 -5.81
CA ASP A 50 -23.14 11.38 -6.34
C ASP A 50 -24.03 12.62 -6.55
N PRO A 51 -23.86 13.71 -5.77
CA PRO A 51 -22.86 13.87 -4.70
C PRO A 51 -23.22 13.11 -3.41
N LEU A 52 -22.20 12.86 -2.58
CA LEU A 52 -22.39 12.25 -1.25
C LEU A 52 -23.24 13.17 -0.36
N PRO A 53 -24.21 12.62 0.39
CA PRO A 53 -24.93 13.38 1.42
C PRO A 53 -23.95 13.91 2.47
N GLY A 54 -24.10 15.17 2.89
CA GLY A 54 -23.14 15.83 3.79
C GLY A 54 -22.93 15.11 5.13
N HIS A 55 -23.95 14.42 5.64
CA HIS A 55 -23.81 13.61 6.85
C HIS A 55 -22.91 12.38 6.63
N LEU A 56 -22.97 11.74 5.45
CA LEU A 56 -22.09 10.64 5.09
C LEU A 56 -20.65 11.12 4.89
N VAL A 57 -20.45 12.27 4.24
CA VAL A 57 -19.12 12.90 4.13
C VAL A 57 -18.50 13.07 5.52
N THR A 58 -19.26 13.64 6.45
CA THR A 58 -18.80 13.87 7.83
C THR A 58 -18.42 12.56 8.55
N ILE A 59 -19.23 11.50 8.40
CA ILE A 59 -18.95 10.20 9.02
C ILE A 59 -17.67 9.58 8.44
N LEU A 60 -17.53 9.57 7.12
CA LEU A 60 -16.37 8.99 6.44
C LEU A 60 -15.09 9.75 6.78
N ASP A 61 -15.15 11.09 6.82
CA ASP A 61 -14.01 11.93 7.19
C ASP A 61 -13.59 11.74 8.66
N ASN A 62 -14.54 11.51 9.56
CA ASN A 62 -14.24 11.21 10.96
C ASN A 62 -13.52 9.86 11.12
N ILE A 63 -13.89 8.87 10.31
CA ILE A 63 -13.21 7.58 10.27
C ILE A 63 -11.78 7.74 9.73
N ASP A 64 -11.60 8.45 8.62
CA ASP A 64 -10.26 8.77 8.09
C ASP A 64 -9.38 9.47 9.14
N ARG A 65 -9.92 10.48 9.83
CA ARG A 65 -9.19 11.17 10.90
C ARG A 65 -8.79 10.25 12.04
N ALA A 66 -9.65 9.31 12.44
CA ALA A 66 -9.34 8.35 13.49
C ALA A 66 -8.23 7.39 13.05
N GLU A 67 -8.28 6.88 11.83
CA GLU A 67 -7.26 5.97 11.30
C GLU A 67 -5.93 6.66 11.06
N ARG A 68 -5.93 7.92 10.56
CA ARG A 68 -4.70 8.71 10.44
C ARG A 68 -4.02 8.93 11.79
N ARG A 69 -4.79 9.16 12.85
CA ARG A 69 -4.24 9.29 14.21
C ARG A 69 -3.62 7.98 14.68
N ARG A 70 -4.35 6.87 14.54
CA ARG A 70 -3.83 5.53 14.87
C ARG A 70 -2.55 5.21 14.10
N PHE A 71 -2.51 5.53 12.81
CA PHE A 71 -1.34 5.34 11.98
C PHE A 71 -0.17 6.22 12.44
N ALA A 72 -0.41 7.49 12.74
CA ALA A 72 0.62 8.40 13.26
C ALA A 72 1.16 7.94 14.62
N ASP A 73 0.28 7.47 15.52
CA ASP A 73 0.67 6.94 16.83
C ASP A 73 1.52 5.66 16.70
N ALA A 74 1.29 4.86 15.65
CA ALA A 74 2.08 3.69 15.32
C ALA A 74 3.43 4.03 14.64
N CYS A 75 3.65 5.29 14.24
CA CYS A 75 4.85 5.75 13.53
C CYS A 75 5.64 6.82 14.32
N PRO A 76 6.07 6.57 15.57
CA PRO A 76 6.84 7.55 16.35
C PRO A 76 8.23 7.83 15.77
N ASP A 77 8.79 6.90 14.98
CA ASP A 77 10.12 7.00 14.39
C ASP A 77 10.17 6.35 12.98
N PRO A 78 11.26 6.53 12.21
CA PRO A 78 11.35 5.98 10.86
C PRO A 78 11.25 4.45 10.78
N ASP A 79 11.79 3.71 11.76
CA ASP A 79 11.81 2.24 11.73
C ASP A 79 10.40 1.68 11.93
N THR A 80 9.68 2.22 12.90
CA THR A 80 8.27 1.90 13.16
C THR A 80 7.37 2.35 12.00
N MET A 81 7.67 3.47 11.33
CA MET A 81 6.97 3.89 10.12
C MET A 81 7.14 2.91 8.96
N ILE A 82 8.35 2.36 8.78
CA ILE A 82 8.58 1.30 7.78
C ILE A 82 7.77 0.06 8.14
N GLN A 83 7.77 -0.37 9.41
CA GLN A 83 6.96 -1.51 9.85
C GLN A 83 5.45 -1.28 9.62
N ALA A 84 4.93 -0.13 10.02
CA ALA A 84 3.53 0.24 9.84
C ALA A 84 3.13 0.31 8.36
N ALA A 85 4.05 0.67 7.45
CA ALA A 85 3.80 0.65 6.02
C ALA A 85 3.57 -0.78 5.48
N TYR A 86 4.15 -1.81 6.10
CA TYR A 86 3.94 -3.21 5.70
C TYR A 86 2.91 -3.96 6.56
N ASP A 87 2.38 -3.35 7.63
CA ASP A 87 1.33 -3.94 8.45
C ASP A 87 -0.06 -3.79 7.82
N GLU A 88 -0.61 -4.88 7.28
CA GLU A 88 -1.93 -4.92 6.64
C GLU A 88 -3.11 -4.49 7.53
N GLN A 89 -2.93 -4.37 8.85
CA GLN A 89 -3.95 -3.83 9.76
C GLN A 89 -4.25 -2.35 9.48
N HIS A 90 -3.29 -1.61 8.91
CA HIS A 90 -3.50 -0.21 8.54
C HIS A 90 -4.12 -0.05 7.15
N PRO A 91 -4.92 1.01 6.93
CA PRO A 91 -5.54 1.26 5.63
C PRO A 91 -4.52 1.34 4.49
N ALA A 92 -4.81 0.66 3.38
CA ALA A 92 -3.91 0.61 2.22
C ALA A 92 -3.53 2.01 1.70
N TYR A 93 -4.48 2.96 1.67
CA TYR A 93 -4.18 4.32 1.21
C TYR A 93 -3.18 5.09 2.10
N LEU A 94 -2.98 4.69 3.36
CA LEU A 94 -1.95 5.25 4.24
C LEU A 94 -0.62 4.53 4.03
N ARG A 95 -0.66 3.20 4.02
CA ARG A 95 0.52 2.34 3.87
C ARG A 95 1.20 2.51 2.52
N LEU A 96 0.44 2.41 1.44
CA LEU A 96 0.96 2.41 0.07
C LEU A 96 1.65 3.73 -0.26
N ALA A 97 1.17 4.86 0.28
CA ALA A 97 1.83 6.16 0.11
C ALA A 97 3.26 6.17 0.67
N ILE A 98 3.49 5.49 1.79
CA ILE A 98 4.84 5.35 2.37
C ILE A 98 5.65 4.33 1.58
N GLN A 99 5.07 3.19 1.20
CA GLN A 99 5.75 2.19 0.38
C GLN A 99 6.23 2.78 -0.95
N GLU A 100 5.44 3.64 -1.61
CA GLU A 100 5.84 4.36 -2.81
C GLU A 100 7.06 5.26 -2.57
N LYS A 101 7.09 5.97 -1.43
CA LYS A 101 8.21 6.82 -1.04
C LYS A 101 9.46 6.02 -0.71
N LEU A 102 9.32 4.88 -0.05
CA LEU A 102 10.42 3.95 0.20
C LEU A 102 10.97 3.38 -1.13
N ALA A 103 10.08 3.00 -2.05
CA ALA A 103 10.46 2.51 -3.38
C ALA A 103 11.12 3.61 -4.24
N GLU A 104 10.72 4.88 -4.09
CA GLU A 104 11.41 6.03 -4.67
C GLU A 104 12.81 6.19 -4.08
N GLY A 105 12.93 6.21 -2.74
CA GLY A 105 14.22 6.30 -2.04
C GLY A 105 15.18 5.18 -2.42
N MET A 106 14.71 3.93 -2.49
CA MET A 106 15.50 2.78 -2.95
C MET A 106 16.07 3.00 -4.35
N ARG A 107 15.26 3.49 -5.30
CA ARG A 107 15.73 3.77 -6.67
C ARG A 107 16.72 4.93 -6.73
N SER A 108 16.57 5.94 -5.88
CA SER A 108 17.47 7.09 -5.83
C SER A 108 18.80 6.77 -5.15
N CYS A 109 18.80 5.99 -4.08
CA CYS A 109 19.99 5.64 -3.32
C CYS A 109 20.74 4.44 -3.93
N PHE A 110 20.04 3.50 -4.56
CA PHE A 110 20.60 2.28 -5.14
C PHE A 110 20.14 2.11 -6.60
N PRO A 111 20.58 2.99 -7.53
CA PRO A 111 20.08 3.01 -8.91
C PRO A 111 20.37 1.73 -9.70
N ASP A 112 21.47 1.04 -9.35
CA ASP A 112 21.89 -0.19 -10.02
C ASP A 112 21.24 -1.45 -9.43
N LEU A 113 20.58 -1.35 -8.27
CA LEU A 113 19.92 -2.46 -7.61
C LEU A 113 18.56 -2.74 -8.27
N LYS A 114 18.51 -3.80 -9.08
CA LYS A 114 17.31 -4.21 -9.81
C LYS A 114 16.67 -5.46 -9.21
N PRO A 115 15.34 -5.50 -9.10
CA PRO A 115 14.66 -6.71 -8.70
C PRO A 115 14.85 -7.80 -9.75
N LYS A 116 14.97 -9.04 -9.29
CA LYS A 116 15.25 -10.22 -10.12
C LYS A 116 14.00 -11.05 -10.33
N GLY A 117 13.03 -10.90 -9.43
CA GLY A 117 11.74 -11.55 -9.50
C GLY A 117 10.70 -10.84 -8.66
N VAL A 118 9.52 -11.45 -8.63
CA VAL A 118 8.48 -11.20 -7.63
C VAL A 118 8.19 -12.47 -6.84
N ASP A 119 7.85 -12.34 -5.57
CA ASP A 119 7.36 -13.45 -4.75
C ASP A 119 5.88 -13.76 -5.05
N SER A 120 5.32 -14.74 -4.35
CA SER A 120 3.90 -15.14 -4.46
C SER A 120 2.90 -14.02 -4.09
N GLN A 121 3.36 -12.99 -3.37
CA GLN A 121 2.56 -11.83 -2.98
C GLN A 121 2.76 -10.64 -3.94
N GLY A 122 3.61 -10.78 -4.95
CA GLY A 122 3.93 -9.73 -5.91
C GLY A 122 4.99 -8.73 -5.42
N ASN A 123 5.65 -8.98 -4.28
CA ASN A 123 6.74 -8.15 -3.79
C ASN A 123 8.01 -8.41 -4.59
N ARG A 124 8.79 -7.35 -4.79
CA ARG A 124 10.06 -7.42 -5.51
C ARG A 124 11.12 -8.18 -4.70
N VAL A 125 11.72 -9.18 -5.32
CA VAL A 125 12.82 -9.96 -4.73
C VAL A 125 14.14 -9.57 -5.40
N TYR A 126 15.20 -9.48 -4.60
CA TYR A 126 16.53 -9.08 -5.02
C TYR A 126 17.52 -10.20 -4.70
N LEU A 127 18.58 -10.32 -5.49
CA LEU A 127 19.65 -11.25 -5.13
C LEU A 127 20.41 -10.72 -3.91
N VAL A 128 20.78 -11.63 -3.01
CA VAL A 128 21.51 -11.31 -1.78
C VAL A 128 22.89 -10.71 -2.11
N ASP A 129 23.54 -11.19 -3.17
CA ASP A 129 24.84 -10.67 -3.62
C ASP A 129 24.75 -9.22 -4.12
N ASP A 130 23.71 -8.90 -4.88
CA ASP A 130 23.42 -7.55 -5.39
C ASP A 130 23.06 -6.60 -4.23
N LEU A 131 22.32 -7.09 -3.22
CA LEU A 131 22.04 -6.34 -1.98
C LEU A 131 23.32 -6.08 -1.17
N ALA A 132 24.17 -7.09 -1.00
CA ALA A 132 25.44 -6.97 -0.27
C ALA A 132 26.35 -5.92 -0.92
N LYS A 133 26.49 -5.98 -2.26
CA LYS A 133 27.25 -5.00 -3.05
C LYS A 133 26.67 -3.60 -2.90
N ALA A 134 25.35 -3.45 -3.01
CA ALA A 134 24.68 -2.15 -2.93
C ALA A 134 24.82 -1.51 -1.54
N LEU A 135 24.79 -2.32 -0.48
CA LEU A 135 24.88 -1.87 0.90
C LEU A 135 26.33 -1.78 1.43
N GLY A 136 27.31 -2.23 0.65
CA GLY A 136 28.72 -2.25 1.06
C GLY A 136 29.02 -3.22 2.22
N THR A 137 28.31 -4.35 2.25
CA THR A 137 28.39 -5.39 3.29
C THR A 137 28.64 -6.76 2.65
N THR A 138 28.68 -7.83 3.44
CA THR A 138 28.84 -9.22 2.97
C THR A 138 27.54 -10.01 3.04
N GLU A 139 27.44 -11.08 2.26
CA GLU A 139 26.29 -11.99 2.32
C GLU A 139 26.14 -12.63 3.71
N ASP A 140 27.25 -12.96 4.38
CA ASP A 140 27.27 -13.52 5.73
C ASP A 140 26.73 -12.53 6.77
N GLU A 141 27.08 -11.25 6.66
CA GLU A 141 26.55 -10.19 7.52
C GLU A 141 25.04 -9.99 7.32
N LEU A 142 24.57 -10.03 6.07
CA LEU A 142 23.14 -9.97 5.77
C LEU A 142 22.39 -11.19 6.31
N ALA A 143 22.96 -12.39 6.17
CA ALA A 143 22.40 -13.62 6.70
C ALA A 143 22.32 -13.60 8.23
N MET A 144 23.37 -13.11 8.91
CA MET A 144 23.37 -12.90 10.35
C MET A 144 22.30 -11.90 10.80
N LEU A 145 22.17 -10.77 10.09
CA LEU A 145 21.18 -9.75 10.41
C LEU A 145 19.76 -10.30 10.23
N ALA A 146 19.50 -11.02 9.14
CA ALA A 146 18.22 -11.68 8.90
C ALA A 146 17.93 -12.73 9.98
N ALA A 147 18.95 -13.48 10.43
CA ALA A 147 18.81 -14.41 11.53
C ALA A 147 18.42 -13.75 12.85
N GLN A 148 19.05 -12.63 13.20
CA GLN A 148 18.71 -11.84 14.38
C GLN A 148 17.30 -11.24 14.33
N ARG A 149 16.82 -10.95 13.12
CA ARG A 149 15.48 -10.39 12.87
C ARG A 149 14.41 -11.45 12.59
N GLY A 150 14.74 -12.74 12.65
CA GLY A 150 13.80 -13.83 12.38
C GLY A 150 13.36 -13.97 10.90
N MET A 151 14.11 -13.37 9.97
CA MET A 151 13.81 -13.32 8.53
C MET A 151 14.55 -14.41 7.72
N GLN A 152 14.99 -15.49 8.37
CA GLN A 152 15.80 -16.54 7.73
C GLN A 152 15.04 -17.26 6.60
N ASN A 153 13.72 -17.40 6.77
CA ASN A 153 12.86 -18.08 5.81
C ASN A 153 12.62 -17.25 4.54
N THR A 154 12.79 -15.93 4.62
CA THR A 154 12.59 -15.00 3.50
C THR A 154 13.79 -14.94 2.55
N ILE A 155 14.97 -15.35 2.99
CA ILE A 155 16.18 -15.43 2.14
C ILE A 155 16.10 -16.64 1.19
N ASN A 156 15.42 -17.70 1.60
CA ASN A 156 15.37 -18.98 0.89
C ASN A 156 14.02 -19.23 0.19
N ASP A 157 13.23 -18.19 -0.03
CA ASP A 157 11.90 -18.36 -0.62
C ASP A 157 12.01 -18.97 -2.02
N SER A 158 11.29 -20.07 -2.23
CA SER A 158 11.44 -20.94 -3.40
C SER A 158 10.50 -20.53 -4.55
N ASP A 159 9.47 -19.73 -4.24
CA ASP A 159 8.44 -19.31 -5.18
C ASP A 159 8.71 -17.90 -5.73
N VAL A 160 9.85 -17.77 -6.43
CA VAL A 160 10.21 -16.52 -7.13
C VAL A 160 9.84 -16.63 -8.60
N THR A 161 8.95 -15.74 -9.06
CA THR A 161 8.67 -15.56 -10.48
C THR A 161 9.65 -14.54 -11.06
N PRO A 162 10.54 -14.93 -11.99
CA PRO A 162 11.57 -14.02 -12.51
C PRO A 162 10.96 -12.88 -13.33
N ILE A 163 11.54 -11.68 -13.19
CA ILE A 163 11.25 -10.52 -14.04
C ILE A 163 12.31 -10.53 -15.15
N HIS A 164 11.90 -10.88 -16.37
CA HIS A 164 12.75 -10.83 -17.56
C HIS A 164 12.92 -9.41 -18.09
#